data_AF-A0A959WZQ9-F1
#
_entry.id   AF-A0A959WZQ9-F1
#
_cell.length_a   1.000
_cell.length_b   1.000
_cell.length_c   1.000
_cell.angle_alpha   90.00
_cell.angle_beta   90.00
_cell.angle_gamma   90.00
#
_symmetry.space_group_name_H-M   'P 1'
#
loop_
_entity.id
_entity.type
_entity.pdbx_description
1 polymer ?
#
loop_
_entity_poly.entity_id
_entity_poly.type
_entity_poly.pdbx_seq_one_letter_code
_entity_poly.pdbx_strand_id
1 'polypeptide(L)'
;VKEGPLVLELVFLAAGLLALAAAVAVVLAQRTPAEHAQAAIRVGLLEPESRLNPPADLRPGMLGALIDGEVSDRDLKLTLLDLAARGYLTITPTTTASGRSTWQLDRTVKPIDATLLGYEHALLTRPFENGSVLLNQLARDPAKPLEQARTAVSEEVRAKGWFLTDAKSRHSRWGWIGALVLVLGLLATAFMLIDWAATNDFRGVIGGLGVVAAGVLLASKGRARSSHTPAGVTALTHAEQLKSALHDLQPEEIAVVTAGAEFSRLLPWAIGFGAETKLATAVDDELQRAAKWGQHVELQLSWLTSEAGHQVDGDARKIATEVATVVNRKTNGRGHAQRVATPA
;
A
#
# COMPACT_ATOMS: atom_id res chain seq x y z
N VAL A 1 -4.96 -23.81 53.15
CA VAL A 1 -4.54 -22.53 52.52
C VAL A 1 -3.66 -22.85 51.32
N LYS A 2 -4.27 -23.21 50.18
CA LYS A 2 -3.58 -23.58 48.92
C LYS A 2 -4.31 -22.99 47.68
N GLU A 3 -5.21 -22.03 47.89
CA GLU A 3 -6.03 -21.42 46.83
C GLU A 3 -5.36 -20.18 46.20
N GLY A 4 -4.38 -19.57 46.90
CA GLY A 4 -3.74 -18.31 46.48
C GLY A 4 -3.06 -18.32 45.10
N PRO A 5 -2.21 -19.31 44.76
CA PRO A 5 -1.44 -19.26 43.52
C PRO A 5 -2.30 -19.54 42.28
N LEU A 6 -3.27 -20.47 42.37
CA LEU A 6 -4.18 -20.79 41.26
C LEU A 6 -5.10 -19.62 40.89
N VAL A 7 -5.59 -18.89 41.90
CA VAL A 7 -6.41 -17.70 41.68
C VAL A 7 -5.59 -16.58 41.02
N LEU A 8 -4.33 -16.42 41.41
CA LEU A 8 -3.42 -15.42 40.83
C LEU A 8 -3.18 -15.68 39.33
N GLU A 9 -2.85 -16.91 38.96
CA GLU A 9 -2.58 -17.27 37.56
C GLU A 9 -3.81 -17.10 36.65
N LEU A 10 -5.00 -17.45 37.16
CA LEU A 10 -6.28 -17.23 36.43
C LEU A 10 -6.57 -15.75 36.22
N VAL A 11 -6.25 -14.89 37.22
CA VAL A 11 -6.43 -13.44 37.10
C VAL A 11 -5.49 -12.86 36.03
N PHE A 12 -4.22 -13.28 35.99
CA PHE A 12 -3.26 -12.81 34.97
C PHE A 12 -3.64 -13.29 33.56
N LEU A 13 -4.12 -14.53 33.42
CA LEU A 13 -4.60 -15.06 32.15
C LEU A 13 -5.83 -14.29 31.65
N ALA A 14 -6.81 -14.04 32.53
CA ALA A 14 -8.01 -13.27 32.20
C ALA A 14 -7.66 -11.82 31.82
N ALA A 15 -6.74 -11.18 32.57
CA ALA A 15 -6.26 -9.83 32.28
C ALA A 15 -5.54 -9.74 30.92
N GLY A 16 -4.70 -10.73 30.60
CA GLY A 16 -4.01 -10.83 29.31
C GLY A 16 -4.97 -10.98 28.13
N LEU A 17 -5.97 -11.86 28.26
CA LEU A 17 -7.01 -12.05 27.25
C LEU A 17 -7.86 -10.79 27.07
N LEU A 18 -8.25 -10.12 28.15
CA LEU A 18 -9.00 -8.85 28.09
C LEU A 18 -8.19 -7.73 27.44
N ALA A 19 -6.91 -7.58 27.79
CA ALA A 19 -6.03 -6.58 27.18
C ALA A 19 -5.88 -6.82 25.67
N LEU A 20 -5.71 -8.08 25.27
CA LEU A 20 -5.62 -8.47 23.87
C LEU A 20 -6.96 -8.22 23.14
N ALA A 21 -8.08 -8.62 23.72
CA ALA A 21 -9.40 -8.40 23.16
C ALA A 21 -9.72 -6.91 23.00
N ALA A 22 -9.38 -6.08 23.99
CA ALA A 22 -9.53 -4.62 23.92
C ALA A 22 -8.65 -4.01 22.83
N ALA A 23 -7.38 -4.45 22.71
CA ALA A 23 -6.50 -4.01 21.63
C ALA A 23 -7.04 -4.41 20.25
N VAL A 24 -7.55 -5.63 20.10
CA VAL A 24 -8.19 -6.10 18.87
C VAL A 24 -9.46 -5.32 18.57
N ALA A 25 -10.31 -5.05 19.57
CA ALA A 25 -11.53 -4.26 19.40
C ALA A 25 -11.23 -2.82 18.96
N VAL A 26 -10.21 -2.18 19.54
CA VAL A 26 -9.73 -0.87 19.08
C VAL A 26 -9.24 -0.94 17.64
N VAL A 27 -8.52 -1.99 17.26
CA VAL A 27 -8.07 -2.20 15.87
C VAL A 27 -9.26 -2.41 14.93
N LEU A 28 -10.29 -3.15 15.33
CA LEU A 28 -11.49 -3.40 14.53
C LEU A 28 -12.38 -2.15 14.42
N ALA A 29 -12.56 -1.38 15.50
CA ALA A 29 -13.30 -0.11 15.50
C ALA A 29 -12.56 1.01 14.75
N GLN A 30 -11.26 0.87 14.51
CA GLN A 30 -10.51 1.72 13.59
C GLN A 30 -10.55 1.22 12.14
N ARG A 31 -10.91 -0.06 11.93
CA ARG A 31 -11.14 -0.65 10.60
C ARG A 31 -12.57 -0.47 10.13
N THR A 32 -13.54 -0.23 11.01
CA THR A 32 -14.85 0.22 10.59
C THR A 32 -14.63 1.52 9.84
N PRO A 33 -14.88 1.53 8.51
CA PRO A 33 -14.90 2.78 7.76
C PRO A 33 -15.78 3.74 8.54
N ALA A 34 -15.37 5.00 8.66
CA ALA A 34 -16.27 6.02 9.18
C ALA A 34 -17.59 5.84 8.42
N GLU A 35 -18.61 5.41 9.16
CA GLU A 35 -19.92 5.13 8.61
C GLU A 35 -20.37 6.39 7.89
N HIS A 36 -20.49 6.22 6.58
CA HIS A 36 -21.09 7.07 5.58
C HIS A 36 -21.40 8.52 6.02
N ALA A 37 -20.46 9.43 5.75
CA ALA A 37 -20.91 10.70 5.18
C ALA A 37 -21.40 10.36 3.76
N GLN A 38 -22.68 9.98 3.65
CA GLN A 38 -23.40 10.06 2.39
C GLN A 38 -23.13 11.46 1.86
N ALA A 39 -22.26 11.56 0.84
CA ALA A 39 -22.20 12.75 0.03
C ALA A 39 -23.64 12.95 -0.44
N ALA A 40 -24.27 14.00 0.08
CA ALA A 40 -25.61 14.39 -0.32
C ALA A 40 -25.65 14.30 -1.84
N ILE A 41 -26.50 13.43 -2.38
CA ILE A 41 -26.75 13.36 -3.80
C ILE A 41 -27.20 14.76 -4.17
N ARG A 42 -26.29 15.56 -4.73
CA ARG A 42 -26.65 16.81 -5.37
C ARG A 42 -27.38 16.37 -6.63
N VAL A 43 -28.70 16.30 -6.53
CA VAL A 43 -29.59 16.17 -7.69
C VAL A 43 -29.49 17.49 -8.46
N GLY A 44 -28.38 17.67 -9.15
CA GLY A 44 -28.13 18.73 -10.11
C GLY A 44 -28.12 18.10 -11.48
N LEU A 45 -28.69 18.80 -12.46
CA LEU A 45 -28.88 18.39 -13.86
C LEU A 45 -27.57 18.22 -14.68
N LEU A 46 -26.44 18.01 -14.01
CA LEU A 46 -25.15 17.74 -14.63
C LEU A 46 -24.96 16.22 -14.62
N GLU A 47 -24.55 15.62 -15.74
CA GLU A 47 -24.15 14.22 -15.75
C GLU A 47 -23.24 13.97 -14.54
N PRO A 48 -23.54 12.97 -13.68
CA PRO A 48 -22.70 12.72 -12.52
C PRO A 48 -21.29 12.47 -13.05
N GLU A 49 -20.32 13.31 -12.64
CA GLU A 49 -18.92 13.04 -12.96
C GLU A 49 -18.62 11.59 -12.59
N SER A 50 -18.01 10.86 -13.52
CA SER A 50 -17.75 9.43 -13.31
C SER A 50 -17.02 9.27 -11.98
N ARG A 51 -17.60 8.48 -11.07
CA ARG A 51 -16.99 8.14 -9.76
C ARG A 51 -15.65 7.42 -9.88
N LEU A 52 -15.29 7.00 -11.11
CA LEU A 52 -14.00 6.42 -11.45
C LEU A 52 -12.96 7.45 -11.87
N ASN A 53 -13.24 8.75 -11.76
CA ASN A 53 -12.23 9.78 -12.01
C ASN A 53 -11.27 9.91 -10.84
N PRO A 54 -9.95 9.72 -11.06
CA PRO A 54 -8.98 9.98 -10.03
C PRO A 54 -8.94 11.43 -9.59
N PRO A 55 -8.60 11.71 -8.32
CA PRO A 55 -8.51 13.07 -7.83
C PRO A 55 -7.42 13.84 -8.60
N ALA A 56 -7.76 15.01 -9.13
CA ALA A 56 -6.87 15.79 -10.01
C ALA A 56 -5.51 16.13 -9.37
N ASP A 57 -5.50 16.42 -8.07
CA ASP A 57 -4.31 16.85 -7.33
C ASP A 57 -3.52 15.72 -6.68
N LEU A 58 -3.93 14.46 -6.88
CA LEU A 58 -3.34 13.28 -6.23
C LEU A 58 -2.82 12.30 -7.28
N ARG A 59 -1.64 11.74 -7.01
CA ARG A 59 -1.06 10.65 -7.80
C ARG A 59 -1.13 9.33 -7.02
N PRO A 60 -1.17 8.16 -7.69
CA PRO A 60 -1.17 6.86 -7.02
C PRO A 60 -0.01 6.67 -6.03
N GLY A 61 1.19 7.14 -6.40
CA GLY A 61 2.38 7.08 -5.55
C GLY A 61 2.40 8.06 -4.39
N MET A 62 1.39 8.92 -4.24
CA MET A 62 1.23 9.77 -3.06
C MET A 62 0.29 9.15 -2.02
N LEU A 63 -0.40 8.05 -2.33
CA LEU A 63 -1.40 7.45 -1.43
C LEU A 63 -0.81 7.08 -0.07
N GLY A 64 0.31 6.35 -0.05
CA GLY A 64 0.99 6.01 1.21
C GLY A 64 1.40 7.24 2.00
N ALA A 65 1.92 8.27 1.32
CA ALA A 65 2.29 9.52 1.97
C ALA A 65 1.08 10.25 2.55
N LEU A 66 -0.03 10.34 1.81
CA LEU A 66 -1.26 10.98 2.27
C LEU A 66 -1.84 10.26 3.49
N ILE A 67 -1.83 8.92 3.50
CA ILE A 67 -2.45 8.11 4.57
C ILE A 67 -1.55 8.03 5.80
N ASP A 68 -0.29 7.61 5.62
CA ASP A 68 0.62 7.25 6.70
C ASP A 68 1.68 8.35 6.99
N GLY A 69 1.78 9.37 6.15
CA GLY A 69 2.80 10.44 6.26
C GLY A 69 4.19 10.02 5.76
N GLU A 70 4.36 8.78 5.32
CA GLU A 70 5.62 8.23 4.82
C GLU A 70 5.42 7.66 3.42
N VAL A 71 6.38 7.91 2.53
CA VAL A 71 6.43 7.29 1.20
C VAL A 71 7.15 5.95 1.32
N SER A 72 6.55 4.87 0.85
CA SER A 72 7.13 3.52 0.83
C SER A 72 7.73 3.15 -0.53
N ASP A 73 8.49 2.04 -0.61
CA ASP A 73 8.99 1.53 -1.89
C ASP A 73 7.87 1.15 -2.86
N ARG A 74 6.73 0.70 -2.30
CA ARG A 74 5.52 0.37 -3.06
C ARG A 74 4.98 1.62 -3.76
N ASP A 75 4.97 2.76 -3.06
CA ASP A 75 4.49 4.04 -3.59
C ASP A 75 5.36 4.57 -4.74
N LEU A 76 6.67 4.36 -4.68
CA LEU A 76 7.57 4.70 -5.78
C LEU A 76 7.32 3.83 -7.02
N LYS A 77 7.07 2.53 -6.82
CA LYS A 77 6.69 1.65 -7.95
C LYS A 77 5.33 1.99 -8.53
N LEU A 78 4.36 2.39 -7.70
CA LEU A 78 3.08 2.92 -8.15
C LEU A 78 3.26 4.19 -8.98
N THR A 79 4.21 5.05 -8.63
CA THR A 79 4.58 6.21 -9.45
C THR A 79 5.10 5.78 -10.82
N LEU A 80 6.04 4.82 -10.88
CA LEU A 80 6.58 4.32 -12.14
C LEU A 80 5.49 3.69 -13.01
N LEU A 81 4.58 2.93 -12.40
CA LEU A 81 3.44 2.34 -13.08
C LEU A 81 2.44 3.40 -13.59
N ASP A 82 2.18 4.44 -12.81
CA ASP A 82 1.33 5.57 -13.22
C ASP A 82 1.97 6.38 -14.37
N LEU A 83 3.29 6.53 -14.37
CA LEU A 83 4.02 7.13 -15.49
C LEU A 83 3.94 6.26 -16.74
N ALA A 84 3.96 4.94 -16.60
CA ALA A 84 3.76 4.00 -17.70
C ALA A 84 2.33 4.08 -18.26
N ALA A 85 1.32 4.06 -17.38
CA ALA A 85 -0.10 4.21 -17.75
C ALA A 85 -0.38 5.53 -18.50
N ARG A 86 0.34 6.61 -18.14
CA ARG A 86 0.30 7.91 -18.83
C ARG A 86 1.18 7.99 -20.09
N GLY A 87 1.85 6.91 -20.45
CA GLY A 87 2.64 6.77 -21.67
C GLY A 87 4.02 7.45 -21.64
N TYR A 88 4.59 7.71 -20.47
CA TYR A 88 5.98 8.20 -20.36
C TYR A 88 7.00 7.06 -20.33
N LEU A 89 6.59 5.90 -19.84
CA LEU A 89 7.42 4.70 -19.71
C LEU A 89 6.76 3.49 -20.38
N THR A 90 7.59 2.58 -20.85
CA THR A 90 7.20 1.20 -21.18
C THR A 90 7.81 0.26 -20.15
N ILE A 91 7.04 -0.75 -19.74
CA ILE A 91 7.41 -1.76 -18.77
C ILE A 91 7.48 -3.11 -19.50
N THR A 92 8.65 -3.73 -19.47
CA THR A 92 8.83 -5.13 -19.88
C THR A 92 9.02 -5.98 -18.63
N PRO A 93 8.08 -6.86 -18.27
CA PRO A 93 8.29 -7.85 -17.24
C PRO A 93 9.43 -8.78 -17.64
N THR A 94 10.39 -8.96 -16.74
CA THR A 94 11.54 -9.83 -16.96
C THR A 94 11.95 -10.52 -15.68
N THR A 95 13.03 -11.29 -15.70
CA THR A 95 13.54 -12.04 -14.57
C THR A 95 15.02 -11.71 -14.35
N THR A 96 15.39 -11.46 -13.10
CA THR A 96 16.80 -11.32 -12.73
C THR A 96 17.54 -12.65 -12.93
N ALA A 97 18.88 -12.61 -12.98
CA ALA A 97 19.73 -13.81 -13.03
C ALA A 97 19.45 -14.82 -11.89
N SER A 98 18.87 -14.36 -10.77
CA SER A 98 18.44 -15.20 -9.65
C SER A 98 17.02 -15.76 -9.78
N GLY A 99 16.39 -15.68 -10.96
CA GLY A 99 15.01 -16.16 -11.20
C GLY A 99 13.91 -15.31 -10.55
N ARG A 100 14.24 -14.14 -9.99
CA ARG A 100 13.24 -13.23 -9.38
C ARG A 100 12.68 -12.29 -10.44
N SER A 101 11.35 -12.16 -10.54
CA SER A 101 10.70 -11.22 -11.49
C SER A 101 11.19 -9.79 -11.24
N THR A 102 11.29 -8.97 -12.28
CA THR A 102 11.64 -7.56 -12.19
C THR A 102 11.04 -6.86 -13.40
N TRP A 103 11.15 -5.54 -13.44
CA TRP A 103 10.79 -4.77 -14.62
C TRP A 103 12.04 -4.22 -15.27
N GLN A 104 12.08 -4.28 -16.58
CA GLN A 104 12.85 -3.36 -17.40
C GLN A 104 11.96 -2.16 -17.72
N LEU A 105 12.50 -0.97 -17.50
CA LEU A 105 11.84 0.30 -17.74
C LEU A 105 12.52 0.95 -18.93
N ASP A 106 11.70 1.42 -19.87
CA ASP A 106 12.14 2.07 -21.09
C ASP A 106 11.45 3.43 -21.21
N ARG A 107 12.22 4.48 -21.46
CA ARG A 107 11.66 5.82 -21.66
C ARG A 107 11.06 5.92 -23.06
N THR A 108 9.82 6.40 -23.15
CA THR A 108 9.16 6.63 -24.43
C THR A 108 9.65 7.93 -25.09
N VAL A 109 9.26 8.14 -26.35
CA VAL A 109 9.50 9.40 -27.08
C VAL A 109 8.64 10.57 -26.59
N LYS A 110 7.72 10.33 -25.65
CA LYS A 110 6.82 11.37 -25.14
C LYS A 110 7.65 12.44 -24.41
N PRO A 111 7.52 13.73 -24.79
CA PRO A 111 8.26 14.79 -24.14
C PRO A 111 7.78 14.99 -22.70
N ILE A 112 8.66 15.52 -21.88
CA ILE A 112 8.32 15.99 -20.54
C ILE A 112 7.43 17.22 -20.70
N ASP A 113 6.25 17.20 -20.11
CA ASP A 113 5.26 18.28 -20.18
C ASP A 113 4.94 18.86 -18.79
N ALA A 114 4.11 19.90 -18.77
CA ALA A 114 3.71 20.59 -17.54
C ALA A 114 2.77 19.77 -16.64
N THR A 115 2.31 18.59 -17.08
CA THR A 115 1.44 17.73 -16.26
C THR A 115 2.23 16.91 -15.25
N LEU A 116 3.54 16.76 -15.48
CA LEU A 116 4.46 16.04 -14.59
C LEU A 116 4.80 16.89 -13.37
N LEU A 117 4.76 16.25 -12.20
CA LEU A 117 5.21 16.87 -10.96
C LEU A 117 6.73 16.88 -10.87
N GLY A 118 7.29 17.74 -10.01
CA GLY A 118 8.75 17.92 -9.91
C GLY A 118 9.52 16.62 -9.61
N TYR A 119 8.96 15.74 -8.77
CA TYR A 119 9.57 14.45 -8.48
C TYR A 119 9.44 13.44 -9.64
N GLU A 120 8.36 13.52 -10.42
CA GLU A 120 8.14 12.67 -11.59
C GLU A 120 9.15 13.01 -12.69
N HIS A 121 9.40 14.30 -12.87
CA HIS A 121 10.47 14.80 -13.73
C HIS A 121 11.84 14.21 -13.36
N ALA A 122 12.18 14.25 -12.06
CA ALA A 122 13.44 13.71 -11.56
C ALA A 122 13.57 12.19 -11.82
N LEU A 123 12.47 11.45 -11.63
CA LEU A 123 12.39 10.00 -11.89
C LEU A 123 12.50 9.63 -13.38
N LEU A 124 12.05 10.50 -14.29
CA LEU A 124 12.15 10.26 -15.74
C LEU A 124 13.50 10.68 -16.34
N THR A 125 14.24 11.56 -15.68
CA THR A 125 15.46 12.15 -16.25
C THR A 125 16.70 11.40 -15.78
N ARG A 126 16.95 11.35 -14.47
CA ARG A 126 18.22 10.80 -13.92
C ARG A 126 18.45 9.32 -14.24
N PRO A 127 17.46 8.43 -14.12
CA PRO A 127 17.69 7.00 -14.35
C PRO A 127 18.02 6.68 -15.81
N PHE A 128 17.38 7.39 -16.75
CA PHE A 128 17.35 7.02 -18.16
C PHE A 128 18.43 7.72 -18.99
N GLU A 129 19.44 8.33 -18.35
CA GLU A 129 20.58 8.95 -19.06
C GLU A 129 21.32 7.94 -19.95
N ASN A 130 21.31 6.64 -19.58
CA ASN A 130 21.96 5.55 -20.31
C ASN A 130 20.96 4.63 -21.07
N GLY A 131 19.73 5.08 -21.28
CA GLY A 131 18.68 4.28 -21.95
C GLY A 131 17.85 3.43 -20.98
N SER A 132 17.62 2.16 -21.31
CA SER A 132 16.78 1.23 -20.55
C SER A 132 17.37 0.90 -19.17
N VAL A 133 16.52 0.82 -18.14
CA VAL A 133 16.96 0.56 -16.76
C VAL A 133 16.16 -0.57 -16.13
N LEU A 134 16.84 -1.52 -15.49
CA LEU A 134 16.17 -2.52 -14.67
C LEU A 134 15.80 -1.93 -13.30
N LEU A 135 14.56 -2.16 -12.84
CA LEU A 135 14.06 -1.68 -11.55
C LEU A 135 14.95 -2.10 -10.36
N ASN A 136 15.53 -3.31 -10.43
CA ASN A 136 16.43 -3.81 -9.39
C ASN A 136 17.80 -3.11 -9.38
N GLN A 137 18.29 -2.65 -10.53
CA GLN A 137 19.50 -1.84 -10.66
C GLN A 137 19.22 -0.44 -10.15
N LEU A 138 18.07 0.14 -10.52
CA LEU A 138 17.62 1.44 -10.03
C LEU A 138 17.55 1.50 -8.49
N ALA A 139 17.08 0.42 -7.87
CA ALA A 139 17.03 0.30 -6.41
C ALA A 139 18.40 0.14 -5.73
N ARG A 140 19.46 -0.21 -6.49
CA ARG A 140 20.83 -0.42 -6.00
C ARG A 140 21.81 0.65 -6.46
N ASP A 141 21.33 1.63 -7.23
CA ASP A 141 22.14 2.66 -7.82
C ASP A 141 22.81 3.51 -6.71
N PRO A 142 24.14 3.71 -6.77
CA PRO A 142 24.87 4.51 -5.78
C PRO A 142 24.40 5.97 -5.71
N ALA A 143 23.82 6.52 -6.78
CA ALA A 143 23.23 7.87 -6.81
C ALA A 143 21.91 7.95 -6.02
N LYS A 144 21.35 6.81 -5.61
CA LYS A 144 20.09 6.69 -4.84
C LYS A 144 18.91 7.49 -5.42
N PRO A 145 18.61 7.37 -6.72
CA PRO A 145 17.53 8.12 -7.37
C PRO A 145 16.16 7.83 -6.74
N LEU A 146 15.90 6.60 -6.26
CA LEU A 146 14.65 6.26 -5.57
C LEU A 146 14.50 6.97 -4.21
N GLU A 147 15.58 7.11 -3.44
CA GLU A 147 15.51 7.84 -2.15
C GLU A 147 15.35 9.35 -2.35
N GLN A 148 15.95 9.89 -3.41
CA GLN A 148 15.73 11.27 -3.82
C GLN A 148 14.27 11.50 -4.24
N ALA A 149 13.70 10.58 -5.02
CA ALA A 149 12.29 10.61 -5.39
C ALA A 149 11.37 10.48 -4.16
N ARG A 150 11.69 9.59 -3.21
CA ARG A 150 10.96 9.48 -1.93
C ARG A 150 10.91 10.82 -1.20
N THR A 151 12.05 11.49 -1.12
CA THR A 151 12.17 12.79 -0.46
C THR A 151 11.34 13.85 -1.19
N ALA A 152 11.45 13.90 -2.52
CA ALA A 152 10.72 14.85 -3.35
C ALA A 152 9.19 14.64 -3.31
N VAL A 153 8.69 13.40 -3.29
CA VAL A 153 7.26 13.11 -3.07
C VAL A 153 6.82 13.60 -1.69
N SER A 154 7.63 13.37 -0.66
CA SER A 154 7.33 13.81 0.71
C SER A 154 7.29 15.35 0.83
N GLU A 155 8.13 16.04 0.07
CA GLU A 155 8.13 17.51 -0.03
C GLU A 155 6.91 18.03 -0.81
N GLU A 156 6.56 17.41 -1.93
CA GLU A 156 5.40 17.74 -2.75
C GLU A 156 4.10 17.64 -1.93
N VAL A 157 3.91 16.53 -1.21
CA VAL A 157 2.74 16.32 -0.36
C VAL A 157 2.67 17.36 0.77
N ARG A 158 3.83 17.78 1.30
CA ARG A 158 3.91 18.85 2.31
C ARG A 158 3.62 20.22 1.72
N ALA A 159 4.10 20.50 0.51
CA ALA A 159 3.85 21.74 -0.22
C ALA A 159 2.36 21.93 -0.56
N LYS A 160 1.66 20.83 -0.84
CA LYS A 160 0.18 20.81 -0.98
C LYS A 160 -0.57 21.11 0.32
N GLY A 161 0.14 21.23 1.44
CA GLY A 161 -0.44 21.66 2.71
C GLY A 161 -1.41 20.66 3.31
N TRP A 162 -1.29 19.36 2.99
CA TRP A 162 -2.21 18.33 3.47
C TRP A 162 -2.02 17.96 4.95
N PHE A 163 -0.91 18.34 5.55
CA PHE A 163 -0.58 18.07 6.95
C PHE A 163 -0.49 19.34 7.78
N LEU A 164 -1.01 19.29 9.01
CA LEU A 164 -0.83 20.37 9.97
C LEU A 164 0.66 20.50 10.32
N THR A 165 1.14 21.74 10.35
CA THR A 165 2.55 22.11 10.44
C THR A 165 3.21 21.71 11.78
N ASP A 166 2.41 21.33 12.78
CA ASP A 166 2.84 20.96 14.14
C ASP A 166 3.30 19.50 14.30
N ALA A 167 3.80 18.89 13.23
CA ALA A 167 4.37 17.53 13.21
C ALA A 167 5.73 17.40 13.93
N LYS A 168 6.00 18.21 14.98
CA LYS A 168 7.11 17.96 15.93
C LYS A 168 6.77 16.91 17.00
N SER A 169 5.51 16.50 17.11
CA SER A 169 5.13 15.40 18.00
C SER A 169 5.06 14.08 17.24
N ARG A 170 6.22 13.58 16.80
CA ARG A 170 6.44 12.21 16.27
C ARG A 170 6.10 11.09 17.28
N HIS A 171 5.60 11.48 18.46
CA HIS A 171 5.07 10.60 19.49
C HIS A 171 3.55 10.73 19.52
N SER A 172 2.87 9.97 18.67
CA SER A 172 1.45 9.75 18.84
C SER A 172 1.18 9.23 20.25
N ARG A 173 0.18 9.79 20.93
CA ARG A 173 -0.23 9.40 22.30
C ARG A 173 -0.44 7.89 22.40
N TRP A 174 -0.89 7.25 21.32
CA TRP A 174 -1.04 5.80 21.19
C TRP A 174 0.27 5.02 21.16
N GLY A 175 1.34 5.59 20.60
CA GLY A 175 2.68 5.01 20.65
C GLY A 175 3.22 4.98 22.09
N TRP A 176 2.96 6.04 22.86
CA TRP A 176 3.29 6.09 24.29
C TRP A 176 2.45 5.12 25.12
N ILE A 177 1.13 5.07 24.89
CA ILE A 177 0.25 4.12 25.57
C ILE A 177 0.67 2.68 25.25
N GLY A 178 0.95 2.36 23.98
CA GLY A 178 1.42 1.05 23.56
C GLY A 178 2.78 0.68 24.18
N ALA A 179 3.73 1.62 24.23
CA ALA A 179 5.02 1.42 24.87
C ALA A 179 4.87 1.16 26.39
N LEU A 180 4.00 1.90 27.07
CA LEU A 180 3.71 1.69 28.49
C LEU A 180 3.10 0.31 28.74
N VAL A 181 2.10 -0.08 27.94
CA VAL A 181 1.45 -1.41 28.04
C VAL A 181 2.45 -2.53 27.76
N LEU A 182 3.35 -2.35 26.79
CA LEU A 182 4.39 -3.32 26.46
C LEU A 182 5.37 -3.52 27.63
N VAL A 183 5.81 -2.42 28.28
CA VAL A 183 6.69 -2.49 29.46
C VAL A 183 5.98 -3.18 30.62
N LEU A 184 4.71 -2.84 30.89
CA LEU A 184 3.92 -3.49 31.93
C LEU A 184 3.71 -4.99 31.65
N GLY A 185 3.48 -5.36 30.38
CA GLY A 185 3.38 -6.76 29.96
C GLY A 185 4.68 -7.53 30.19
N LEU A 186 5.83 -6.96 29.82
CA LEU A 186 7.15 -7.57 30.06
C LEU A 186 7.42 -7.78 31.55
N LEU A 187 7.10 -6.79 32.38
CA LEU A 187 7.24 -6.89 33.84
C LEU A 187 6.33 -7.96 34.43
N ALA A 188 5.08 -8.05 33.95
CA ALA A 188 4.13 -9.08 34.35
C ALA A 188 4.59 -10.49 33.93
N THR A 189 5.10 -10.65 32.70
CA THR A 189 5.67 -11.92 32.21
C THR A 189 6.90 -12.32 33.02
N ALA A 190 7.80 -11.39 33.33
CA ALA A 190 8.99 -11.65 34.13
C ALA A 190 8.62 -12.08 35.56
N PHE A 191 7.63 -11.44 36.18
CA PHE A 191 7.11 -11.81 37.50
C PHE A 191 6.48 -13.21 37.49
N MET A 192 5.65 -13.52 36.49
CA MET A 192 5.03 -14.85 36.35
C MET A 192 6.03 -15.96 35.99
N LEU A 193 7.16 -15.64 35.35
CA LEU A 193 8.25 -16.60 35.13
C LEU A 193 8.94 -17.00 36.45
N ILE A 194 9.04 -16.08 37.41
CA ILE A 194 9.56 -16.37 38.76
C ILE A 194 8.56 -17.24 39.53
N ASP A 195 7.25 -16.93 39.42
CA ASP A 195 6.18 -17.70 40.07
C ASP A 195 6.05 -19.12 39.48
N TRP A 196 6.16 -19.25 38.15
CA TRP A 196 6.19 -20.54 37.45
C TRP A 196 7.25 -21.49 38.01
N ALA A 197 8.45 -20.99 38.35
CA ALA A 197 9.50 -21.80 38.94
C ALA A 197 9.11 -22.40 40.31
N ALA A 198 8.09 -21.83 40.98
CA ALA A 198 7.54 -22.32 42.23
C ALA A 198 6.25 -23.15 42.06
N THR A 199 5.39 -22.84 41.08
CA THR A 199 4.06 -23.45 40.92
C THR A 199 3.95 -24.47 39.80
N ASN A 200 4.87 -24.49 38.83
CA ASN A 200 4.84 -25.29 37.59
C ASN A 200 3.60 -25.07 36.69
N ASP A 201 2.82 -24.01 36.90
CA ASP A 201 1.66 -23.70 36.05
C ASP A 201 1.98 -22.52 35.11
N PHE A 202 1.64 -22.70 33.83
CA PHE A 202 2.08 -21.85 32.71
C PHE A 202 1.05 -20.76 32.38
N ARG A 203 -0.11 -20.78 33.04
CA ARG A 203 -1.26 -19.91 32.71
C ARG A 203 -0.95 -18.43 32.94
N GLY A 204 -0.26 -18.10 34.03
CA GLY A 204 0.18 -16.73 34.32
C GLY A 204 1.13 -16.16 33.25
N VAL A 205 2.04 -16.98 32.73
CA VAL A 205 2.99 -16.61 31.66
C VAL A 205 2.26 -16.32 30.35
N ILE A 206 1.26 -17.15 29.99
CA ILE A 206 0.40 -16.92 28.82
C ILE A 206 -0.35 -15.59 28.94
N GLY A 207 -0.86 -15.27 30.14
CA GLY A 207 -1.49 -13.98 30.42
C GLY A 207 -0.57 -12.79 30.18
N GLY A 208 0.65 -12.83 30.73
CA GLY A 208 1.66 -11.79 30.52
C GLY A 208 2.02 -11.59 29.04
N LEU A 209 2.22 -12.69 28.29
CA LEU A 209 2.48 -12.64 26.85
C LEU A 209 1.30 -12.03 26.07
N GLY A 210 0.05 -12.26 26.50
CA GLY A 210 -1.14 -11.60 25.95
C GLY A 210 -1.10 -10.08 26.10
N VAL A 211 -0.66 -9.57 27.25
CA VAL A 211 -0.47 -8.12 27.48
C VAL A 211 0.65 -7.56 26.60
N VAL A 212 1.76 -8.28 26.45
CA VAL A 212 2.85 -7.89 25.55
C VAL A 212 2.35 -7.79 24.10
N ALA A 213 1.59 -8.80 23.62
CA ALA A 213 1.01 -8.78 22.29
C ALA A 213 0.05 -7.58 22.11
N ALA A 214 -0.78 -7.28 23.11
CA ALA A 214 -1.64 -6.09 23.10
C ALA A 214 -0.84 -4.78 23.02
N GLY A 215 0.24 -4.67 23.80
CA GLY A 215 1.14 -3.50 23.79
C GLY A 215 1.84 -3.31 22.44
N VAL A 216 2.34 -4.39 21.84
CA VAL A 216 2.93 -4.38 20.48
C VAL A 216 1.89 -3.93 19.44
N LEU A 217 0.68 -4.48 19.50
CA LEU A 217 -0.42 -4.10 18.59
C LEU A 217 -0.74 -2.60 18.68
N LEU A 218 -0.91 -2.07 19.89
CA LEU A 218 -1.20 -0.65 20.11
C LEU A 218 -0.02 0.25 19.70
N ALA A 219 1.21 -0.11 20.06
CA ALA A 219 2.41 0.66 19.73
C ALA A 219 2.66 0.71 18.21
N SER A 220 2.37 -0.38 17.49
CA SER A 220 2.53 -0.44 16.03
C SER A 220 1.62 0.54 15.30
N LYS A 221 0.42 0.81 15.84
CA LYS A 221 -0.59 1.69 15.23
C LYS A 221 -0.49 3.15 15.67
N GLY A 222 0.20 3.43 16.78
CA GLY A 222 0.48 4.82 17.17
C GLY A 222 1.29 5.58 16.13
N ARG A 223 2.15 4.92 15.35
CA ARG A 223 3.10 5.61 14.48
C ARG A 223 2.50 6.38 13.30
N ALA A 224 1.21 6.21 12.96
CA ALA A 224 0.72 6.51 11.61
C ALA A 224 -0.39 7.55 11.47
N ARG A 225 -0.84 8.26 12.52
CA ARG A 225 -1.88 9.29 12.32
C ARG A 225 -1.27 10.68 12.24
N SER A 226 -0.80 11.03 11.05
CA SER A 226 -0.57 12.42 10.68
C SER A 226 -1.89 13.18 10.81
N SER A 227 -1.83 14.39 11.37
CA SER A 227 -3.01 15.23 11.51
C SER A 227 -3.19 16.04 10.23
N HIS A 228 -4.26 15.77 9.49
CA HIS A 228 -4.54 16.41 8.20
C HIS A 228 -5.11 17.82 8.36
N THR A 229 -4.77 18.71 7.43
CA THR A 229 -5.48 20.00 7.26
C THR A 229 -6.83 19.77 6.59
N PRO A 230 -7.73 20.78 6.53
CA PRO A 230 -8.97 20.67 5.75
C PRO A 230 -8.71 20.24 4.29
N ALA A 231 -7.66 20.76 3.65
CA ALA A 231 -7.27 20.37 2.29
C ALA A 231 -6.81 18.90 2.22
N GLY A 232 -6.06 18.43 3.24
CA GLY A 232 -5.67 17.02 3.35
C GLY A 232 -6.85 16.08 3.57
N VAL A 233 -7.84 16.50 4.38
CA VAL A 233 -9.09 15.75 4.58
C VAL A 233 -9.87 15.67 3.26
N THR A 234 -10.00 16.76 2.51
CA THR A 234 -10.64 16.74 1.19
C THR A 234 -9.93 15.78 0.22
N ALA A 235 -8.59 15.83 0.14
CA ALA A 235 -7.82 14.91 -0.70
C ALA A 235 -8.04 13.45 -0.29
N LEU A 236 -8.07 13.17 1.03
CA LEU A 236 -8.34 11.84 1.55
C LEU A 236 -9.77 11.38 1.21
N THR A 237 -10.77 12.25 1.35
CA THR A 237 -12.16 11.94 0.98
C THR A 237 -12.28 11.59 -0.51
N HIS A 238 -11.64 12.35 -1.40
CA HIS A 238 -11.65 12.01 -2.84
C HIS A 238 -10.95 10.68 -3.12
N ALA A 239 -9.83 10.40 -2.42
CA ALA A 239 -9.15 9.11 -2.54
C ALA A 239 -10.02 7.95 -2.03
N GLU A 240 -10.74 8.15 -0.92
CA GLU A 240 -11.69 7.18 -0.35
C GLU A 240 -12.88 6.95 -1.27
N GLN A 241 -13.42 7.98 -1.93
CA GLN A 241 -14.47 7.86 -2.92
C GLN A 241 -14.04 7.00 -4.10
N LEU A 242 -12.86 7.25 -4.67
CA LEU A 242 -12.31 6.43 -5.74
C LEU A 242 -12.07 4.99 -5.26
N LYS A 243 -11.52 4.81 -4.05
CA LYS A 243 -11.32 3.49 -3.46
C LYS A 243 -12.64 2.73 -3.37
N SER A 244 -13.68 3.32 -2.82
CA SER A 244 -15.01 2.71 -2.74
C SER A 244 -15.56 2.41 -4.13
N ALA A 245 -15.45 3.33 -5.08
CA ALA A 245 -15.89 3.13 -6.45
C ALA A 245 -15.21 1.93 -7.13
N LEU A 246 -13.90 1.72 -6.89
CA LEU A 246 -13.15 0.58 -7.42
C LEU A 246 -13.50 -0.75 -6.72
N HIS A 247 -13.83 -0.73 -5.43
CA HIS A 247 -14.25 -1.93 -4.70
C HIS A 247 -15.67 -2.36 -5.06
N ASP A 248 -16.55 -1.40 -5.35
CA ASP A 248 -17.96 -1.62 -5.70
C ASP A 248 -18.20 -1.65 -7.22
N LEU A 249 -17.12 -1.58 -8.01
CA LEU A 249 -17.14 -1.52 -9.47
C LEU A 249 -17.94 -2.68 -10.08
N GLN A 250 -18.92 -2.33 -10.90
CA GLN A 250 -19.67 -3.27 -11.73
C GLN A 250 -19.12 -3.27 -13.16
N PRO A 251 -19.16 -4.41 -13.88
CA PRO A 251 -18.71 -4.51 -15.27
C PRO A 251 -19.34 -3.45 -16.20
N GLU A 252 -20.63 -3.15 -16.01
CA GLU A 252 -21.42 -2.24 -16.85
C GLU A 252 -20.96 -0.77 -16.78
N GLU A 253 -20.18 -0.41 -15.76
CA GLU A 253 -19.68 0.95 -15.59
C GLU A 253 -18.48 1.25 -16.49
N ILE A 254 -17.86 0.21 -17.05
CA ILE A 254 -16.73 0.33 -17.96
C ILE A 254 -17.27 0.21 -19.37
N ALA A 255 -17.18 1.28 -20.16
CA ALA A 255 -17.54 1.20 -21.56
C ALA A 255 -16.55 0.26 -22.29
N VAL A 256 -17.09 -0.76 -22.97
CA VAL A 256 -16.32 -1.77 -23.73
C VAL A 256 -15.25 -1.13 -24.62
N VAL A 257 -15.61 -0.05 -25.33
CA VAL A 257 -14.72 0.65 -26.28
C VAL A 257 -13.50 1.27 -25.58
N THR A 258 -13.65 1.73 -24.34
CA THR A 258 -12.58 2.37 -23.57
C THR A 258 -12.00 1.44 -22.50
N ALA A 259 -12.40 0.18 -22.44
CA ALA A 259 -12.03 -0.75 -21.38
C ALA A 259 -10.51 -0.85 -21.20
N GLY A 260 -9.73 -0.93 -22.28
CA GLY A 260 -8.28 -0.95 -22.23
C GLY A 260 -7.65 0.34 -21.69
N ALA A 261 -8.19 1.50 -22.11
CA ALA A 261 -7.73 2.80 -21.64
C ALA A 261 -8.08 3.03 -20.16
N GLU A 262 -9.28 2.65 -19.75
CA GLU A 262 -9.73 2.72 -18.36
C GLU A 262 -8.95 1.75 -17.47
N PHE A 263 -8.74 0.52 -17.91
CA PHE A 263 -7.91 -0.45 -17.20
C PHE A 263 -6.49 0.08 -17.02
N SER A 264 -5.86 0.58 -18.08
CA SER A 264 -4.54 1.21 -18.03
C SER A 264 -4.47 2.34 -17.00
N ARG A 265 -5.45 3.26 -17.06
CA ARG A 265 -5.53 4.45 -16.21
C ARG A 265 -5.80 4.12 -14.74
N LEU A 266 -6.65 3.14 -14.46
CA LEU A 266 -7.12 2.80 -13.12
C LEU A 266 -6.27 1.74 -12.43
N LEU A 267 -5.48 0.93 -13.16
CA LEU A 267 -4.67 -0.14 -12.59
C LEU A 267 -3.70 0.35 -11.50
N PRO A 268 -2.95 1.47 -11.66
CA PRO A 268 -2.10 1.98 -10.58
C PRO A 268 -2.88 2.30 -9.30
N TRP A 269 -4.06 2.91 -9.44
CA TRP A 269 -4.95 3.23 -8.31
C TRP A 269 -5.50 1.98 -7.65
N ALA A 270 -5.99 1.03 -8.45
CA ALA A 270 -6.52 -0.23 -7.98
C ALA A 270 -5.47 -1.02 -7.19
N ILE A 271 -4.23 -1.12 -7.70
CA ILE A 271 -3.13 -1.77 -6.96
C ILE A 271 -2.81 -1.00 -5.69
N GLY A 272 -2.80 0.34 -5.71
CA GLY A 272 -2.58 1.17 -4.52
C GLY A 272 -3.60 0.87 -3.41
N PHE A 273 -4.88 0.77 -3.78
CA PHE A 273 -5.99 0.51 -2.87
C PHE A 273 -6.23 -0.97 -2.53
N GLY A 274 -5.63 -1.91 -3.26
CA GLY A 274 -5.89 -3.35 -3.12
C GLY A 274 -7.16 -3.83 -3.82
N ALA A 275 -7.60 -3.13 -4.87
CA ALA A 275 -8.78 -3.42 -5.68
C ALA A 275 -8.44 -3.97 -7.08
N GLU A 276 -7.18 -4.35 -7.34
CA GLU A 276 -6.70 -4.78 -8.66
C GLU A 276 -7.47 -5.99 -9.21
N THR A 277 -7.78 -6.97 -8.37
CA THR A 277 -8.55 -8.16 -8.76
C THR A 277 -9.99 -7.82 -9.12
N LYS A 278 -10.58 -6.84 -8.42
CA LYS A 278 -11.96 -6.39 -8.65
C LYS A 278 -12.07 -5.64 -9.98
N LEU A 279 -11.15 -4.70 -10.22
CA LEU A 279 -11.04 -3.99 -11.49
C LEU A 279 -10.82 -4.96 -12.65
N ALA A 280 -9.86 -5.88 -12.52
CA ALA A 280 -9.56 -6.84 -13.56
C ALA A 280 -10.74 -7.76 -13.90
N THR A 281 -11.43 -8.27 -12.88
CA THR A 281 -12.64 -9.09 -13.07
C THR A 281 -13.74 -8.29 -13.79
N ALA A 282 -13.97 -7.04 -13.39
CA ALA A 282 -14.99 -6.21 -14.03
C ALA A 282 -14.70 -5.96 -15.52
N VAL A 283 -13.44 -5.70 -15.87
CA VAL A 283 -13.01 -5.54 -17.27
C VAL A 283 -13.15 -6.83 -18.06
N ASP A 284 -12.65 -7.96 -17.53
CA ASP A 284 -12.75 -9.26 -18.19
C ASP A 284 -14.21 -9.67 -18.44
N ASP A 285 -15.09 -9.49 -17.44
CA ASP A 285 -16.51 -9.84 -17.54
C ASP A 285 -17.22 -9.00 -18.61
N GLU A 286 -16.88 -7.71 -18.71
CA GLU A 286 -17.44 -6.81 -19.70
C GLU A 286 -16.93 -7.12 -21.12
N LEU A 287 -15.64 -7.42 -21.27
CA LEU A 287 -15.07 -7.88 -22.55
C LEU A 287 -15.66 -9.22 -23.00
N GLN A 288 -15.86 -10.17 -22.09
CA GLN A 288 -16.51 -11.45 -22.38
C GLN A 288 -17.98 -11.27 -22.76
N ARG A 289 -18.68 -10.35 -22.09
CA ARG A 289 -20.06 -9.99 -22.43
C ARG A 289 -20.14 -9.41 -23.83
N ALA A 290 -19.28 -8.46 -24.16
CA ALA A 290 -19.19 -7.88 -25.51
C ALA A 290 -18.91 -8.94 -26.57
N ALA A 291 -18.00 -9.88 -26.29
CA ALA A 291 -17.66 -10.98 -27.19
C ALA A 291 -18.87 -11.90 -27.47
N LYS A 292 -19.77 -12.12 -26.49
CA LYS A 292 -21.02 -12.87 -26.71
C LYS A 292 -21.96 -12.18 -27.70
N TRP A 293 -21.86 -10.86 -27.85
CA TRP A 293 -22.60 -10.07 -28.82
C TRP A 293 -21.81 -9.80 -30.12
N GLY A 294 -20.69 -10.51 -30.34
CA GLY A 294 -19.85 -10.37 -31.54
C GLY A 294 -18.91 -9.16 -31.53
N GLN A 295 -18.82 -8.43 -30.41
CA GLN A 295 -17.86 -7.34 -30.23
C GLN A 295 -16.59 -7.89 -29.55
N HIS A 296 -15.62 -8.29 -30.36
CA HIS A 296 -14.30 -8.70 -29.85
C HIS A 296 -13.42 -7.46 -29.69
N VAL A 297 -13.18 -7.06 -28.45
CA VAL A 297 -12.23 -6.00 -28.11
C VAL A 297 -11.07 -6.63 -27.36
N GLU A 298 -9.87 -6.49 -27.92
CA GLU A 298 -8.65 -6.94 -27.26
C GLU A 298 -8.19 -5.90 -26.24
N LEU A 299 -7.81 -6.36 -25.06
CA LEU A 299 -7.23 -5.51 -24.02
C LEU A 299 -5.79 -5.17 -24.38
N GLN A 300 -5.58 -4.03 -25.04
CA GLN A 300 -4.25 -3.57 -25.43
C GLN A 300 -3.71 -2.52 -24.45
N LEU A 301 -2.61 -2.86 -23.78
CA LEU A 301 -1.85 -1.92 -22.95
C LEU A 301 -0.60 -1.49 -23.71
N SER A 302 -0.57 -0.25 -24.19
CA SER A 302 0.55 0.28 -24.98
C SER A 302 1.86 0.39 -24.19
N TRP A 303 1.77 0.42 -22.86
CA TRP A 303 2.91 0.56 -21.96
C TRP A 303 3.44 -0.77 -21.42
N LEU A 304 2.75 -1.90 -21.66
CA LEU A 304 3.17 -3.22 -21.18
C LEU A 304 3.57 -4.13 -22.35
N THR A 305 4.85 -4.50 -22.39
CA THR A 305 5.43 -5.32 -23.45
C THR A 305 5.93 -6.66 -22.90
N SER A 306 5.88 -7.71 -23.71
CA SER A 306 6.49 -9.02 -23.38
C SER A 306 8.00 -9.01 -23.69
N GLU A 307 8.74 -9.97 -23.13
CA GLU A 307 10.19 -10.15 -23.43
C GLU A 307 10.47 -10.34 -24.93
N ALA A 308 9.51 -10.84 -25.70
CA ALA A 308 9.60 -10.98 -27.15
C ALA A 308 9.31 -9.68 -27.93
N GLY A 309 9.07 -8.55 -27.24
CA GLY A 309 8.72 -7.27 -27.85
C GLY A 309 7.26 -7.17 -28.34
N HIS A 310 6.44 -8.19 -28.11
CA HIS A 310 5.03 -8.22 -28.48
C HIS A 310 4.16 -7.72 -27.32
N GLN A 311 2.98 -7.15 -27.57
CA GLN A 311 2.03 -6.81 -26.49
C GLN A 311 1.57 -8.07 -25.75
N VAL A 312 1.37 -7.94 -24.43
CA VAL A 312 0.89 -9.04 -23.58
C VAL A 312 -0.58 -9.32 -23.89
N ASP A 313 -0.91 -10.60 -24.12
CA ASP A 313 -2.28 -11.07 -24.39
C ASP A 313 -3.25 -10.71 -23.24
N GLY A 314 -4.49 -10.38 -23.64
CA GLY A 314 -5.40 -9.42 -22.99
C GLY A 314 -6.20 -9.91 -21.77
N ASP A 315 -5.69 -10.85 -20.98
CA ASP A 315 -6.33 -11.24 -19.72
C ASP A 315 -6.02 -10.20 -18.63
N ALA A 316 -7.03 -9.39 -18.27
CA ALA A 316 -6.86 -8.31 -17.30
C ALA A 316 -6.44 -8.85 -15.92
N ARG A 317 -6.93 -10.02 -15.51
CA ARG A 317 -6.61 -10.64 -14.22
C ARG A 317 -5.17 -11.10 -14.17
N LYS A 318 -4.68 -11.71 -15.24
CA LYS A 318 -3.27 -12.12 -15.33
C LYS A 318 -2.35 -10.89 -15.24
N ILE A 319 -2.63 -9.87 -16.03
CA ILE A 319 -1.85 -8.62 -16.05
C ILE A 319 -1.86 -7.96 -14.67
N ALA A 320 -3.05 -7.77 -14.07
CA ALA A 320 -3.17 -7.16 -12.75
C ALA A 320 -2.38 -7.93 -11.69
N THR A 321 -2.43 -9.26 -11.71
CA THR A 321 -1.70 -10.12 -10.78
C THR A 321 -0.19 -10.01 -10.95
N GLU A 322 0.32 -10.06 -12.17
CA GLU A 322 1.75 -9.95 -12.46
C GLU A 322 2.31 -8.59 -12.04
N VAL A 323 1.60 -7.51 -12.39
CA VAL A 323 2.00 -6.14 -12.06
C VAL A 323 1.94 -5.94 -10.54
N ALA A 324 0.84 -6.32 -9.89
CA ALA A 324 0.68 -6.19 -8.44
C ALA A 324 1.75 -6.99 -7.67
N THR A 325 2.15 -8.16 -8.18
CA THR A 325 3.20 -8.98 -7.58
C THR A 325 4.54 -8.24 -7.51
N VAL A 326 4.92 -7.50 -8.56
CA VAL A 326 6.19 -6.75 -8.57
C VAL A 326 6.08 -5.46 -7.74
N VAL A 327 4.93 -4.77 -7.78
CA VAL A 327 4.66 -3.56 -6.98
C VAL A 327 4.71 -3.88 -5.48
N ASN A 328 3.94 -4.87 -5.03
CA ASN A 328 3.77 -5.20 -3.62
C ASN A 328 4.99 -5.90 -3.00
N ARG A 329 5.95 -6.33 -3.81
CA ARG A 329 7.17 -6.97 -3.32
C ARG A 329 8.06 -5.97 -2.60
N LYS A 330 8.54 -6.31 -1.41
CA LYS A 330 9.58 -5.53 -0.73
C LYS A 330 10.90 -5.59 -1.51
N THR A 331 11.48 -4.43 -1.78
CA THR A 331 12.87 -4.30 -2.24
C THR A 331 13.77 -4.61 -1.04
N ASN A 332 14.18 -5.86 -0.89
CA ASN A 332 15.09 -6.25 0.20
C ASN A 332 16.42 -5.48 0.09
N GLY A 333 16.55 -4.38 0.83
CA GLY A 333 17.82 -3.86 1.30
C GLY A 333 18.31 -4.77 2.41
N ARG A 334 19.44 -5.45 2.18
CA ARG A 334 20.09 -6.48 3.03
C ARG A 334 19.49 -7.89 2.90
N GLY A 335 19.90 -8.57 1.84
CA GLY A 335 20.17 -10.00 1.99
C GLY A 335 21.41 -10.13 2.88
N HIS A 336 21.27 -10.76 4.04
CA HIS A 336 22.43 -11.36 4.69
C HIS A 336 23.09 -12.27 3.66
N ALA A 337 24.30 -11.89 3.24
CA ALA A 337 25.19 -12.81 2.56
C ALA A 337 25.39 -13.98 3.52
N GLN A 338 24.72 -15.09 3.24
CA GLN A 338 25.03 -16.38 3.82
C GLN A 338 26.45 -16.67 3.30
N ARG A 339 27.45 -16.35 4.13
CA ARG A 339 28.81 -16.84 3.93
C ARG A 339 28.71 -18.35 3.94
N VAL A 340 28.80 -18.96 2.75
CA VAL A 340 29.17 -20.36 2.63
C VAL A 340 30.59 -20.43 3.18
N ALA A 341 30.71 -20.83 4.44
CA ALA A 341 31.97 -21.26 5.00
C ALA A 341 32.33 -22.58 4.31
N THR A 342 33.29 -22.53 3.39
CA THR A 342 34.00 -23.72 2.93
C THR A 342 34.77 -24.27 4.12
N PRO A 343 34.56 -25.53 4.56
CA PRO A 343 35.47 -26.14 5.51
C PRO A 343 36.77 -26.49 4.79
N ALA A 344 37.89 -26.16 5.44
CA ALA A 344 39.19 -26.78 5.19
C ALA A 344 39.21 -28.20 5.76
#